data_AF-A0A8J4CGH9-F1
#
_entry.id   AF-A0A8J4CGH9-F1
#
_cell.length_a   1.000
_cell.length_b   1.000
_cell.length_c   1.000
_cell.angle_alpha   90.00
_cell.angle_beta   90.00
_cell.angle_gamma   90.00
#
_symmetry.space_group_name_H-M   'P 1'
#
loop_
_entity.id
_entity.type
_entity.pdbx_description
1 polymer ?
#
loop_
_entity_poly.entity_id
_entity_poly.type
_entity_poly.pdbx_seq_one_letter_code
_entity_poly.pdbx_strand_id
1 'polypeptide(L)'
;MESDYYVKLISLQAPPSKSVEFLRLLHAVDCFPRGGLYTGYYAIAAATRYERFWVEIMKKKLSVVAPPLDIAFAWFVHRQDPAAYQSAMSGKGVTEVHPRPSKAFAFGPRPSDKKSWKSVASNHPAWPPPAPGSVHSQTSGATASVPVTFANQVAATMGRFSQMLKSWLRPQFLDRSFLTRAQERYVRFLELSRDHVDKVLVPTADIALIWHTHLGLSDEYAATCKKMFHKVRDDPLRPDYLYITDPDNLAAAYDETARLYQEKYGQPYDTPETAWLADAVPYPLVTAANPLAYALHVFDDNPDRVKQQTAISIALRGAGLAEPQPGAPTVRSGAHALYLTWLAAHRAYESYDDLTCNRCCFTSSATVNQKTIRDVTSSLVSIAYFLELPDIDTHPYLMAIVCKPSVGHDWKPSAALEAVGPTISVMAPFSPSDPAEYLHGRASHLLKGLTQMLALAMSPPPPPPPAAPHQQSASPRLGTATMVVPPLDPWDSPLW
;
A
#
# COMPACT_ATOMS: atom_id res chain seq x y z
N MET A 1 33.37 -4.01 15.68
CA MET A 1 33.92 -2.65 15.50
C MET A 1 33.45 -1.99 14.20
N GLU A 2 33.60 -2.62 13.03
CA GLU A 2 33.16 -2.01 11.75
C GLU A 2 31.62 -1.99 11.58
N SER A 3 30.92 -3.05 11.97
CA SER A 3 29.45 -3.08 11.96
C SER A 3 28.82 -2.04 12.90
N ASP A 4 29.35 -1.85 14.12
CA ASP A 4 28.89 -0.77 15.03
C ASP A 4 29.10 0.64 14.47
N TYR A 5 30.14 0.83 13.64
CA TYR A 5 30.40 2.08 12.97
C TYR A 5 29.35 2.37 11.89
N TYR A 6 28.96 1.35 11.10
CA TYR A 6 27.91 1.49 10.09
C TYR A 6 26.52 1.60 10.71
N VAL A 7 26.25 0.88 11.80
CA VAL A 7 25.04 1.08 12.61
C VAL A 7 24.98 2.53 13.08
N LYS A 8 26.06 3.11 13.62
CA LYS A 8 26.09 4.53 13.99
C LYS A 8 25.90 5.48 12.80
N LEU A 9 26.43 5.15 11.63
CA LEU A 9 26.26 5.93 10.40
C LEU A 9 24.80 5.98 9.94
N ILE A 10 24.09 4.84 9.97
CA ILE A 10 22.67 4.75 9.61
C ILE A 10 21.78 5.24 10.78
N SER A 11 22.26 5.15 12.02
CA SER A 11 21.57 5.53 13.26
C SER A 11 21.41 7.04 13.44
N LEU A 12 22.23 7.87 12.77
CA LEU A 12 22.20 9.32 12.98
C LEU A 12 20.86 9.99 12.61
N GLN A 13 19.93 9.33 11.91
CA GLN A 13 18.57 9.85 11.61
C GLN A 13 17.43 8.79 11.61
N ALA A 14 17.58 7.70 12.37
CA ALA A 14 16.58 6.69 12.77
C ALA A 14 15.48 6.23 11.75
N PRO A 15 15.55 4.97 11.26
CA PRO A 15 14.54 4.34 10.41
C PRO A 15 13.12 4.14 10.98
N PRO A 16 12.86 3.82 12.27
CA PRO A 16 11.52 3.40 12.69
C PRO A 16 10.43 4.45 12.45
N SER A 17 10.69 5.73 12.76
CA SER A 17 9.73 6.79 12.49
C SER A 17 9.57 7.07 11.00
N LYS A 18 10.66 6.97 10.22
CA LYS A 18 10.63 7.18 8.77
C LYS A 18 9.95 6.03 8.02
N SER A 19 10.12 4.80 8.47
CA SER A 19 9.39 3.65 7.96
C SER A 19 7.90 3.79 8.21
N VAL A 20 7.48 4.31 9.37
CA VAL A 20 6.06 4.63 9.61
C VAL A 20 5.55 5.73 8.68
N GLU A 21 6.31 6.80 8.46
CA GLU A 21 5.94 7.83 7.47
C GLU A 21 5.83 7.25 6.05
N PHE A 22 6.74 6.36 5.66
CA PHE A 22 6.69 5.66 4.38
C PHE A 22 5.46 4.73 4.27
N LEU A 23 5.14 3.96 5.31
CA LEU A 23 3.95 3.12 5.35
C LEU A 23 2.68 3.97 5.20
N ARG A 24 2.59 5.15 5.85
CA ARG A 24 1.45 6.07 5.68
C ARG A 24 1.26 6.51 4.22
N LEU A 25 2.36 6.80 3.51
CA LEU A 25 2.29 7.09 2.08
C LEU A 25 1.70 5.91 1.30
N LEU A 26 2.20 4.69 1.52
CA LEU A 26 1.69 3.51 0.81
C LEU A 26 0.24 3.18 1.15
N HIS A 27 -0.19 3.36 2.41
CA HIS A 27 -1.60 3.25 2.79
C HIS A 27 -2.48 4.21 1.99
N ALA A 28 -2.07 5.48 1.90
CA ALA A 28 -2.82 6.48 1.14
C ALA A 28 -2.89 6.15 -0.36
N VAL A 29 -1.78 5.66 -0.94
CA VAL A 29 -1.73 5.21 -2.34
C VAL A 29 -2.64 4.00 -2.58
N ASP A 30 -2.65 3.02 -1.68
CA ASP A 30 -3.54 1.85 -1.78
C ASP A 30 -5.03 2.22 -1.66
N CYS A 31 -5.34 3.31 -0.94
CA CYS A 31 -6.68 3.88 -0.80
C CYS A 31 -7.13 4.75 -1.99
N PHE A 32 -6.30 4.89 -3.03
CA PHE A 32 -6.69 5.67 -4.20
C PHE A 32 -7.84 4.96 -4.97
N PRO A 33 -8.92 5.69 -5.33
CA PRO A 33 -10.09 5.11 -6.02
C PRO A 33 -9.83 4.90 -7.53
N ARG A 34 -10.83 4.48 -8.29
CA ARG A 34 -10.77 4.29 -9.76
C ARG A 34 -9.73 3.28 -10.22
N GLY A 35 -9.54 2.20 -9.47
CA GLY A 35 -8.58 1.14 -9.81
C GLY A 35 -7.14 1.45 -9.44
N GLY A 36 -6.93 2.43 -8.54
CA GLY A 36 -5.63 2.65 -7.89
C GLY A 36 -4.71 3.63 -8.63
N LEU A 37 -3.58 3.92 -7.96
CA LEU A 37 -2.58 4.89 -8.39
C LEU A 37 -1.28 4.23 -8.90
N TYR A 38 -1.10 2.93 -8.65
CA TYR A 38 0.13 2.21 -8.98
C TYR A 38 0.38 2.08 -10.49
N THR A 39 -0.69 1.99 -11.29
CA THR A 39 -0.61 1.72 -12.73
C THR A 39 -1.68 2.53 -13.50
N GLY A 40 -1.73 2.34 -14.81
CA GLY A 40 -2.80 2.89 -15.64
C GLY A 40 -2.72 4.40 -15.86
N TYR A 41 -3.86 5.00 -16.21
CA TYR A 41 -3.97 6.44 -16.49
C TYR A 41 -3.48 7.30 -15.33
N TYR A 42 -3.83 6.95 -14.08
CA TYR A 42 -3.48 7.77 -12.92
C TYR A 42 -2.00 7.71 -12.56
N ALA A 43 -1.29 6.60 -12.81
CA ALA A 43 0.16 6.55 -12.73
C ALA A 43 0.84 7.48 -13.76
N ILE A 44 0.37 7.47 -15.01
CA ILE A 44 0.86 8.38 -16.05
C ILE A 44 0.60 9.84 -15.66
N ALA A 45 -0.62 10.15 -15.20
CA ALA A 45 -0.99 11.49 -14.77
C ALA A 45 -0.11 11.96 -13.60
N ALA A 46 0.12 11.10 -12.60
CA ALA A 46 0.97 11.37 -11.46
C ALA A 46 2.41 11.70 -11.87
N ALA A 47 3.04 10.82 -12.66
CA ALA A 47 4.41 10.99 -13.11
C ALA A 47 4.58 12.22 -14.03
N THR A 48 3.59 12.49 -14.88
CA THR A 48 3.61 13.66 -15.77
C THR A 48 3.43 14.97 -14.99
N ARG A 49 2.52 15.00 -14.01
CA ARG A 49 2.35 16.15 -13.13
C ARG A 49 3.58 16.39 -12.26
N TYR A 50 4.21 15.31 -11.78
CA TYR A 50 5.48 15.37 -11.08
C TYR A 50 6.56 16.02 -11.96
N GLU A 51 6.79 15.52 -13.17
CA GLU A 51 7.82 16.08 -14.05
C GLU A 51 7.54 17.54 -14.44
N ARG A 52 6.29 17.89 -14.75
CA ARG A 52 5.96 19.20 -15.33
C ARG A 52 5.77 20.31 -14.32
N PHE A 53 5.19 20.00 -13.17
CA PHE A 53 4.81 21.02 -12.19
C PHE A 53 5.64 20.90 -10.93
N TRP A 54 5.84 19.69 -10.40
CA TRP A 54 6.56 19.53 -9.16
C TRP A 54 8.04 19.87 -9.31
N VAL A 55 8.70 19.44 -10.39
CA VAL A 55 10.11 19.83 -10.68
C VAL A 55 10.28 21.35 -10.70
N GLU A 56 9.34 22.09 -11.29
CA GLU A 56 9.38 23.56 -11.31
C GLU A 56 9.16 24.20 -9.93
N ILE A 57 8.39 23.54 -9.05
CA ILE A 57 8.27 23.93 -7.64
C ILE A 57 9.58 23.66 -6.91
N MET A 58 10.22 22.50 -7.16
CA MET A 58 11.50 22.11 -6.55
C MET A 58 12.62 23.11 -6.87
N LYS A 59 12.67 23.64 -8.10
CA LYS A 59 13.61 24.70 -8.50
C LYS A 59 13.49 25.98 -7.68
N LYS A 60 12.29 26.27 -7.15
CA LYS A 60 11.98 27.55 -6.52
C LYS A 60 11.97 27.47 -4.99
N LYS A 61 11.36 26.43 -4.40
CA LYS A 61 11.03 26.37 -2.95
C LYS A 61 10.84 24.93 -2.42
N LEU A 62 11.88 24.08 -2.43
CA LEU A 62 11.77 22.70 -1.92
C LEU A 62 11.37 22.61 -0.43
N SER A 63 11.78 23.59 0.38
CA SER A 63 11.77 23.46 1.85
C SER A 63 10.42 23.66 2.56
N VAL A 64 9.36 24.08 1.85
CA VAL A 64 8.10 24.51 2.50
C VAL A 64 6.88 23.67 2.11
N VAL A 65 6.87 23.10 0.91
CA VAL A 65 5.64 22.58 0.27
C VAL A 65 5.66 21.06 0.25
N ALA A 66 4.53 20.41 0.53
CA ALA A 66 4.38 19.00 0.23
C ALA A 66 3.65 18.76 -1.10
N PRO A 67 4.04 17.71 -1.84
CA PRO A 67 3.34 17.35 -3.06
C PRO A 67 1.95 16.79 -2.77
N PRO A 68 0.98 16.95 -3.69
CA PRO A 68 -0.21 16.11 -3.73
C PRO A 68 0.14 14.61 -3.69
N LEU A 69 -0.75 13.77 -3.15
CA LEU A 69 -0.49 12.34 -2.92
C LEU A 69 0.02 11.59 -4.17
N ASP A 70 -0.56 11.85 -5.33
CA ASP A 70 -0.17 11.19 -6.58
C ASP A 70 1.27 11.55 -6.99
N ILE A 71 1.61 12.82 -6.87
CA ILE A 71 2.97 13.32 -7.13
C ILE A 71 3.95 12.83 -6.08
N ALA A 72 3.55 12.77 -4.80
CA ALA A 72 4.38 12.28 -3.70
C ALA A 72 4.84 10.84 -3.97
N PHE A 73 3.93 10.00 -4.42
CA PHE A 73 4.23 8.61 -4.77
C PHE A 73 5.12 8.51 -6.01
N ALA A 74 4.80 9.21 -7.11
CA ALA A 74 5.65 9.21 -8.30
C ALA A 74 7.07 9.72 -8.00
N TRP A 75 7.19 10.74 -7.15
CA TRP A 75 8.47 11.28 -6.72
C TRP A 75 9.24 10.32 -5.79
N PHE A 76 8.55 9.61 -4.90
CA PHE A 76 9.15 8.51 -4.14
C PHE A 76 9.70 7.42 -5.06
N VAL A 77 8.92 6.98 -6.04
CA VAL A 77 9.30 5.92 -6.99
C VAL A 77 10.53 6.33 -7.80
N HIS A 78 10.59 7.56 -8.31
CA HIS A 78 11.76 8.04 -9.04
C HIS A 78 13.05 7.96 -8.20
N ARG A 79 12.96 8.24 -6.90
CA ARG A 79 14.10 8.19 -5.96
C ARG A 79 14.58 6.78 -5.61
N GLN A 80 13.86 5.74 -6.05
CA GLN A 80 14.29 4.35 -5.92
C GLN A 80 15.36 3.97 -6.95
N ASP A 81 15.62 4.83 -7.94
CA ASP A 81 16.81 4.78 -8.81
C ASP A 81 17.64 6.05 -8.56
N PRO A 82 18.59 6.04 -7.60
CA PRO A 82 19.30 7.25 -7.19
C PRO A 82 20.09 7.91 -8.33
N ALA A 83 20.68 7.11 -9.23
CA ALA A 83 21.46 7.61 -10.35
C ALA A 83 20.57 8.28 -11.40
N ALA A 84 19.47 7.60 -11.80
CA ALA A 84 18.51 8.18 -12.73
C ALA A 84 17.84 9.44 -12.17
N TYR A 85 17.48 9.41 -10.88
CA TYR A 85 16.92 10.57 -10.17
C TYR A 85 17.86 11.77 -10.18
N GLN A 86 19.12 11.55 -9.77
CA GLN A 86 20.11 12.61 -9.72
C GLN A 86 20.33 13.22 -11.11
N SER A 87 20.55 12.38 -12.12
CA SER A 87 20.76 12.80 -13.51
C SER A 87 19.58 13.62 -14.04
N ALA A 88 18.35 13.13 -13.83
CA ALA A 88 17.14 13.81 -14.29
C ALA A 88 16.94 15.17 -13.59
N MET A 89 17.12 15.24 -12.27
CA MET A 89 16.95 16.49 -11.52
C MET A 89 18.01 17.52 -11.90
N SER A 90 19.29 17.11 -12.02
CA SER A 90 20.37 17.97 -12.49
C SER A 90 20.15 18.44 -13.93
N GLY A 91 19.73 17.55 -14.83
CA GLY A 91 19.42 17.89 -16.23
C GLY A 91 18.26 18.86 -16.38
N LYS A 92 17.31 18.88 -15.44
CA LYS A 92 16.24 19.88 -15.39
C LYS A 92 16.69 21.19 -14.72
N GLY A 93 17.87 21.29 -14.13
CA GLY A 93 18.36 22.49 -13.43
C GLY A 93 17.85 22.62 -11.99
N VAL A 94 17.48 21.52 -11.35
CA VAL A 94 17.14 21.51 -9.92
C VAL A 94 18.45 21.49 -9.12
N THR A 95 18.64 22.46 -8.23
CA THR A 95 19.84 22.59 -7.40
C THR A 95 19.72 21.81 -6.09
N GLU A 96 18.58 21.94 -5.39
CA GLU A 96 18.24 21.14 -4.21
C GLU A 96 17.47 19.90 -4.66
N VAL A 97 18.20 18.84 -4.99
CA VAL A 97 17.62 17.62 -5.57
C VAL A 97 17.00 16.71 -4.52
N HIS A 98 17.52 16.66 -3.29
CA HIS A 98 17.04 15.74 -2.27
C HIS A 98 16.07 16.43 -1.30
N PRO A 99 14.94 15.79 -0.93
CA PRO A 99 14.10 16.34 0.11
C PRO A 99 14.81 16.35 1.45
N ARG A 100 14.42 17.30 2.30
CA ARG A 100 14.74 17.19 3.72
C ARG A 100 14.09 15.91 4.29
N PRO A 101 14.71 15.26 5.29
CA PRO A 101 14.19 14.02 5.87
C PRO A 101 12.74 14.18 6.38
N SER A 102 12.38 15.34 6.92
CA SER A 102 11.02 15.68 7.39
C SER A 102 9.96 15.79 6.28
N LYS A 103 10.38 15.81 5.00
CA LYS A 103 9.51 15.93 3.82
C LYS A 103 9.64 14.75 2.86
N ALA A 104 10.52 13.79 3.16
CA ALA A 104 10.78 12.61 2.33
C ALA A 104 9.51 11.82 1.96
N PHE A 105 8.54 11.74 2.86
CA PHE A 105 7.26 11.02 2.66
C PHE A 105 6.05 11.90 2.92
N ALA A 106 6.23 13.22 2.97
CA ALA A 106 5.13 14.16 3.21
C ALA A 106 4.25 14.30 1.96
N PHE A 107 2.94 14.43 2.15
CA PHE A 107 1.98 14.62 1.07
C PHE A 107 0.71 15.34 1.50
N GLY A 108 -0.03 15.82 0.51
CA GLY A 108 -1.33 16.46 0.67
C GLY A 108 -1.24 17.99 0.65
N PRO A 109 -2.10 18.67 -0.12
CA PRO A 109 -2.01 20.12 -0.29
C PRO A 109 -2.48 20.85 0.97
N ARG A 110 -1.53 21.44 1.72
CA ARG A 110 -1.85 22.40 2.79
C ARG A 110 -2.34 23.73 2.17
N PRO A 111 -3.04 24.60 2.92
CA PRO A 111 -3.43 25.92 2.41
C PRO A 111 -2.24 26.75 1.86
N SER A 112 -1.06 26.65 2.48
CA SER A 112 0.19 27.25 2.00
C SER A 112 0.63 26.70 0.63
N ASP A 113 0.39 25.42 0.39
CA ASP A 113 0.90 24.66 -0.74
C ASP A 113 0.13 25.00 -2.02
N LYS A 114 -1.16 25.35 -1.87
CA LYS A 114 -2.03 25.79 -2.99
C LYS A 114 -1.50 27.04 -3.69
N LYS A 115 -0.83 27.95 -2.98
CA LYS A 115 -0.23 29.16 -3.57
C LYS A 115 0.97 28.81 -4.45
N SER A 116 1.85 27.95 -3.96
CA SER A 116 3.02 27.47 -4.71
C SER A 116 2.58 26.71 -5.95
N TRP A 117 1.60 25.81 -5.81
CA TRP A 117 1.03 25.09 -6.94
C TRP A 117 0.44 26.03 -8.01
N LYS A 118 -0.42 26.97 -7.61
CA LYS A 118 -1.02 27.95 -8.53
C LYS A 118 0.02 28.80 -9.26
N SER A 119 1.16 29.08 -8.64
CA SER A 119 2.24 29.85 -9.27
C SER A 119 2.94 29.14 -10.43
N VAL A 120 2.83 27.80 -10.50
CA VAL A 120 3.47 26.96 -11.52
C VAL A 120 2.47 26.31 -12.46
N ALA A 121 1.36 25.80 -11.93
CA ALA A 121 0.38 25.03 -12.67
C ALA A 121 -0.90 25.84 -13.01
N SER A 122 -0.94 27.13 -12.65
CA SER A 122 -2.06 28.04 -12.90
C SER A 122 -3.41 27.47 -12.45
N ASN A 123 -4.31 27.15 -13.38
CA ASN A 123 -5.64 26.61 -13.11
C ASN A 123 -5.69 25.08 -13.01
N HIS A 124 -4.56 24.39 -13.25
CA HIS A 124 -4.50 22.95 -13.11
C HIS A 124 -4.79 22.55 -11.65
N PRO A 125 -5.66 21.57 -11.39
CA PRO A 125 -5.98 21.15 -10.02
C PRO A 125 -4.74 20.64 -9.28
N ALA A 126 -4.61 21.02 -8.01
CA ALA A 126 -3.61 20.46 -7.11
C ALA A 126 -4.01 19.06 -6.64
N TRP A 127 -5.30 18.85 -6.39
CA TRP A 127 -5.89 17.57 -6.03
C TRP A 127 -7.41 17.63 -6.26
N PRO A 128 -8.07 16.53 -6.67
CA PRO A 128 -7.49 15.28 -7.18
C PRO A 128 -6.80 15.47 -8.55
N PRO A 129 -6.03 14.48 -9.04
CA PRO A 129 -5.51 14.50 -10.41
C PRO A 129 -6.65 14.60 -11.44
N PRO A 130 -6.43 15.31 -12.57
CA PRO A 130 -7.46 15.48 -13.60
C PRO A 130 -7.99 14.15 -14.13
N ALA A 131 -9.31 14.05 -14.25
CA ALA A 131 -9.96 12.90 -14.86
C ALA A 131 -9.54 12.74 -16.34
N PRO A 132 -9.52 11.50 -16.88
CA PRO A 132 -9.30 11.26 -18.30
C PRO A 132 -10.28 12.07 -19.15
N GLY A 133 -9.80 12.66 -20.25
CA GLY A 133 -10.61 13.45 -21.18
C GLY A 133 -10.99 14.85 -20.67
N SER A 134 -10.65 15.22 -19.43
CA SER A 134 -10.81 16.60 -18.95
C SER A 134 -9.85 17.56 -19.66
N VAL A 135 -10.13 18.88 -19.59
CA VAL A 135 -9.27 19.91 -20.19
C VAL A 135 -7.82 19.89 -19.68
N HIS A 136 -7.59 19.34 -18.48
CA HIS A 136 -6.27 19.18 -17.86
C HIS A 136 -5.70 17.75 -17.98
N SER A 137 -6.39 16.85 -18.68
CA SER A 137 -5.93 15.47 -18.88
C SER A 137 -4.66 15.41 -19.75
N GLN A 138 -3.93 14.29 -19.69
CA GLN A 138 -2.70 14.12 -20.49
C GLN A 138 -2.96 13.99 -22.00
N THR A 139 -4.22 13.79 -22.39
CA THR A 139 -4.64 13.66 -23.79
C THR A 139 -5.06 14.99 -24.41
N SER A 140 -5.12 16.07 -23.64
CA SER A 140 -5.49 17.40 -24.13
C SER A 140 -4.36 18.02 -24.94
N GLY A 141 -4.65 18.65 -26.09
CA GLY A 141 -3.61 19.23 -26.97
C GLY A 141 -2.66 20.24 -26.31
N ALA A 142 -3.10 20.94 -25.27
CA ALA A 142 -2.26 21.89 -24.51
C ALA A 142 -1.25 21.18 -23.58
N THR A 143 -1.58 19.99 -23.08
CA THR A 143 -0.69 19.19 -22.23
C THR A 143 0.09 18.19 -23.08
N ALA A 144 -0.52 17.50 -24.04
CA ALA A 144 0.15 16.48 -24.86
C ALA A 144 1.35 17.00 -25.69
N SER A 145 1.39 18.30 -25.99
CA SER A 145 2.40 18.90 -26.88
C SER A 145 3.81 19.04 -26.29
N VAL A 146 3.97 18.99 -24.97
CA VAL A 146 5.29 19.09 -24.32
C VAL A 146 5.83 17.69 -24.02
N PRO A 147 6.93 17.25 -24.65
CA PRO A 147 7.53 15.95 -24.38
C PRO A 147 7.93 15.81 -22.91
N VAL A 148 7.68 14.64 -22.34
CA VAL A 148 8.20 14.23 -21.03
C VAL A 148 9.54 13.51 -21.20
N THR A 149 10.43 13.66 -20.22
CA THR A 149 11.80 13.10 -20.24
C THR A 149 11.88 11.79 -19.44
N PHE A 150 11.26 11.73 -18.27
CA PHE A 150 11.34 10.56 -17.37
C PHE A 150 9.96 10.08 -16.88
N ALA A 151 8.90 10.85 -17.07
CA ALA A 151 7.57 10.53 -16.53
C ALA A 151 7.06 9.13 -16.96
N ASN A 152 7.24 8.74 -18.22
CA ASN A 152 6.78 7.42 -18.70
C ASN A 152 7.54 6.28 -18.01
N GLN A 153 8.85 6.42 -17.82
CA GLN A 153 9.66 5.43 -17.10
C GLN A 153 9.24 5.34 -15.63
N VAL A 154 9.02 6.49 -14.97
CA VAL A 154 8.53 6.52 -13.59
C VAL A 154 7.16 5.83 -13.51
N ALA A 155 6.21 6.16 -14.39
CA ALA A 155 4.90 5.51 -14.43
C ALA A 155 4.99 4.00 -14.63
N ALA A 156 5.88 3.52 -15.50
CA ALA A 156 6.14 2.09 -15.71
C ALA A 156 6.69 1.38 -14.46
N THR A 157 7.44 2.09 -13.62
CA THR A 157 8.02 1.54 -12.38
C THR A 157 7.11 1.60 -11.16
N MET A 158 6.07 2.45 -11.17
CA MET A 158 5.16 2.63 -10.03
C MET A 158 4.45 1.33 -9.62
N GLY A 159 4.13 0.47 -10.59
CA GLY A 159 3.45 -0.82 -10.35
C GLY A 159 4.21 -1.79 -9.44
N ARG A 160 5.54 -1.65 -9.33
CA ARG A 160 6.42 -2.55 -8.57
C ARG A 160 6.22 -2.47 -7.05
N PHE A 161 5.57 -1.41 -6.58
CA PHE A 161 5.29 -1.19 -5.16
C PHE A 161 3.87 -1.59 -4.75
N SER A 162 3.04 -2.05 -5.71
CA SER A 162 1.60 -2.30 -5.50
C SER A 162 1.28 -3.36 -4.45
N GLN A 163 2.17 -4.34 -4.28
CA GLN A 163 1.96 -5.50 -3.38
C GLN A 163 2.89 -5.51 -2.17
N MET A 164 3.93 -4.68 -2.13
CA MET A 164 4.91 -4.70 -1.03
C MET A 164 4.26 -4.40 0.32
N LEU A 165 3.34 -3.43 0.34
CA LEU A 165 2.65 -3.00 1.55
C LEU A 165 1.94 -4.17 2.25
N LYS A 166 1.45 -5.15 1.48
CA LYS A 166 0.77 -6.33 2.00
C LYS A 166 1.57 -7.01 3.12
N SER A 167 2.85 -7.28 2.90
CA SER A 167 3.70 -7.91 3.92
C SER A 167 3.86 -7.02 5.17
N TRP A 168 3.85 -5.71 4.97
CA TRP A 168 4.02 -4.69 6.01
C TRP A 168 2.72 -4.28 6.72
N LEU A 169 1.57 -4.85 6.32
CA LEU A 169 0.30 -4.75 7.05
C LEU A 169 0.24 -5.69 8.27
N ARG A 170 1.30 -6.47 8.52
CA ARG A 170 1.41 -7.27 9.74
C ARG A 170 1.87 -6.37 10.92
N PRO A 171 1.29 -6.50 12.13
CA PRO A 171 1.52 -5.55 13.24
C PRO A 171 2.98 -5.37 13.68
N GLN A 172 3.85 -6.37 13.49
CA GLN A 172 5.28 -6.27 13.86
C GLN A 172 6.04 -5.20 13.09
N PHE A 173 5.59 -4.82 11.89
CA PHE A 173 6.23 -3.74 11.12
C PHE A 173 5.97 -2.34 11.70
N LEU A 174 5.17 -2.26 12.77
CA LEU A 174 4.99 -1.07 13.60
C LEU A 174 5.58 -1.24 15.00
N ASP A 175 6.26 -2.36 15.29
CA ASP A 175 6.94 -2.60 16.57
C ASP A 175 8.36 -2.02 16.55
N ARG A 176 8.71 -1.22 17.56
CA ARG A 176 10.02 -0.55 17.63
C ARG A 176 11.17 -1.55 17.76
N SER A 177 11.02 -2.60 18.56
CA SER A 177 12.05 -3.59 18.79
C SER A 177 12.31 -4.40 17.51
N PHE A 178 11.25 -4.77 16.79
CA PHE A 178 11.32 -5.40 15.47
C PHE A 178 12.03 -4.50 14.45
N LEU A 179 11.61 -3.24 14.30
CA LEU A 179 12.22 -2.30 13.35
C LEU A 179 13.70 -2.00 13.67
N THR A 180 14.09 -2.04 14.95
CA THR A 180 15.50 -1.91 15.36
C THR A 180 16.32 -3.10 14.89
N ARG A 181 15.81 -4.33 15.05
CA ARG A 181 16.46 -5.54 14.51
C ARG A 181 16.52 -5.53 12.98
N ALA A 182 15.47 -5.07 12.31
CA ALA A 182 15.43 -4.92 10.86
C ALA A 182 16.51 -3.95 10.35
N GLN A 183 16.77 -2.86 11.09
CA GLN A 183 17.85 -1.93 10.77
C GLN A 183 19.23 -2.59 10.87
N GLU A 184 19.49 -3.37 11.91
CA GLU A 184 20.75 -4.11 12.05
C GLU A 184 20.95 -5.11 10.89
N ARG A 185 19.88 -5.85 10.54
CA ARG A 185 19.87 -6.76 9.39
C ARG A 185 20.09 -6.03 8.07
N TYR A 186 19.54 -4.82 7.91
CA TYR A 186 19.78 -3.98 6.74
C TYR A 186 21.24 -3.51 6.63
N VAL A 187 21.89 -3.12 7.73
CA VAL A 187 23.33 -2.78 7.73
C VAL A 187 24.15 -3.97 7.21
N ARG A 188 23.87 -5.17 7.73
CA ARG A 188 24.50 -6.41 7.29
C ARG A 188 24.23 -6.72 5.82
N PHE A 189 23.02 -6.45 5.35
CA PHE A 189 22.67 -6.59 3.94
C PHE A 189 23.48 -5.65 3.03
N LEU A 190 23.73 -4.41 3.46
CA LEU A 190 24.60 -3.48 2.71
C LEU A 190 26.05 -3.96 2.69
N GLU A 191 26.58 -4.45 3.81
CA GLU A 191 27.91 -5.06 3.86
C GLU A 191 28.00 -6.29 2.95
N LEU A 192 26.97 -7.14 2.94
CA LEU A 192 26.89 -8.30 2.04
C LEU A 192 26.86 -7.86 0.56
N SER A 193 26.10 -6.82 0.24
CA SER A 193 26.03 -6.24 -1.12
C SER A 193 27.38 -5.65 -1.57
N ARG A 194 28.17 -5.14 -0.62
CA ARG A 194 29.52 -4.61 -0.91
C ARG A 194 30.51 -5.73 -1.18
N ASP A 195 30.38 -6.84 -0.48
CA ASP A 195 31.29 -7.97 -0.61
C ASP A 195 30.95 -8.85 -1.85
N HIS A 196 29.73 -8.75 -2.37
CA HIS A 196 29.23 -9.48 -3.54
C HIS A 196 28.63 -8.55 -4.60
N VAL A 197 29.42 -7.58 -5.08
CA VAL A 197 28.97 -6.57 -6.06
C VAL A 197 28.52 -7.14 -7.41
N ASP A 198 28.92 -8.36 -7.73
CA ASP A 198 28.56 -9.11 -8.94
C ASP A 198 27.19 -9.79 -8.84
N LYS A 199 26.56 -9.81 -7.66
CA LYS A 199 25.31 -10.51 -7.40
C LYS A 199 24.16 -9.55 -7.12
N VAL A 200 22.98 -9.86 -7.66
CA VAL A 200 21.74 -9.19 -7.28
C VAL A 200 21.19 -9.85 -6.03
N LEU A 201 21.38 -9.19 -4.87
CA LEU A 201 20.88 -9.68 -3.60
C LEU A 201 19.39 -9.33 -3.41
N VAL A 202 18.60 -10.28 -2.91
CA VAL A 202 17.16 -10.13 -2.69
C VAL A 202 16.87 -9.96 -1.20
N PRO A 203 16.33 -8.81 -0.74
CA PRO A 203 16.07 -8.56 0.67
C PRO A 203 14.87 -9.35 1.20
N THR A 204 14.91 -9.72 2.48
CA THR A 204 13.70 -10.07 3.26
C THR A 204 12.78 -8.85 3.44
N ALA A 205 11.52 -9.05 3.80
CA ALA A 205 10.51 -7.97 3.86
C ALA A 205 10.86 -6.86 4.86
N ASP A 206 11.51 -7.19 5.98
CA ASP A 206 12.00 -6.24 6.99
C ASP A 206 13.19 -5.41 6.47
N ILE A 207 14.18 -6.06 5.85
CA ILE A 207 15.33 -5.40 5.21
C ILE A 207 14.84 -4.48 4.09
N ALA A 208 13.89 -4.95 3.27
CA ALA A 208 13.32 -4.18 2.17
C ALA A 208 12.58 -2.93 2.66
N LEU A 209 11.82 -3.01 3.76
CA LEU A 209 11.16 -1.84 4.35
C LEU A 209 12.17 -0.77 4.73
N ILE A 210 13.25 -1.15 5.44
CA ILE A 210 14.30 -0.21 5.85
C ILE A 210 15.04 0.34 4.63
N TRP A 211 15.35 -0.50 3.65
CA TRP A 211 16.06 -0.08 2.44
C TRP A 211 15.25 0.91 1.60
N HIS A 212 13.99 0.62 1.30
CA HIS A 212 13.11 1.53 0.56
C HIS A 212 12.84 2.83 1.32
N THR A 213 12.76 2.77 2.65
CA THR A 213 12.71 3.96 3.51
C THR A 213 13.98 4.80 3.31
N HIS A 214 15.16 4.19 3.38
CA HIS A 214 16.43 4.90 3.25
C HIS A 214 16.64 5.49 1.85
N LEU A 215 16.31 4.75 0.78
CA LEU A 215 16.26 5.27 -0.60
C LEU A 215 15.37 6.53 -0.69
N GLY A 216 14.22 6.50 0.00
CA GLY A 216 13.32 7.63 0.15
C GLY A 216 13.88 8.80 0.96
N LEU A 217 14.99 8.67 1.69
CA LEU A 217 15.71 9.80 2.32
C LEU A 217 16.76 10.42 1.37
N SER A 218 17.09 9.71 0.30
CA SER A 218 17.89 10.17 -0.85
C SER A 218 19.29 10.69 -0.51
N ASP A 219 19.43 11.91 0.04
CA ASP A 219 20.74 12.49 0.41
C ASP A 219 21.48 11.62 1.43
N GLU A 220 20.77 11.18 2.47
CA GLU A 220 21.31 10.27 3.48
C GLU A 220 21.76 8.94 2.87
N TYR A 221 20.98 8.43 1.91
CA TYR A 221 21.29 7.18 1.21
C TYR A 221 22.52 7.32 0.32
N ALA A 222 22.60 8.39 -0.46
CA ALA A 222 23.74 8.70 -1.30
C ALA A 222 25.01 8.88 -0.45
N ALA A 223 24.91 9.62 0.67
CA ALA A 223 26.02 9.80 1.60
C ALA A 223 26.47 8.48 2.24
N THR A 224 25.53 7.60 2.59
CA THR A 224 25.82 6.26 3.11
C THR A 224 26.50 5.41 2.03
N CYS A 225 25.97 5.41 0.81
CA CYS A 225 26.52 4.64 -0.29
C CYS A 225 27.94 5.08 -0.62
N LYS A 226 28.19 6.39 -0.67
CA LYS A 226 29.54 6.94 -0.87
C LYS A 226 30.51 6.47 0.22
N LYS A 227 30.07 6.36 1.47
CA LYS A 227 30.95 5.87 2.55
C LYS A 227 31.20 4.36 2.45
N MET A 228 30.17 3.57 2.17
CA MET A 228 30.24 2.11 2.18
C MET A 228 30.82 1.49 0.91
N PHE A 229 30.54 2.10 -0.25
CA PHE A 229 30.78 1.48 -1.56
C PHE A 229 31.80 2.19 -2.44
N HIS A 230 32.35 3.36 -2.05
CA HIS A 230 33.27 4.15 -2.90
C HIS A 230 34.51 3.41 -3.42
N LYS A 231 34.89 2.28 -2.82
CA LYS A 231 36.04 1.47 -3.26
C LYS A 231 35.66 0.42 -4.31
N VAL A 232 34.37 0.10 -4.42
CA VAL A 232 33.87 -1.03 -5.21
C VAL A 232 32.87 -0.62 -6.30
N ARG A 233 32.26 0.57 -6.20
CA ARG A 233 31.39 1.16 -7.23
C ARG A 233 31.25 2.68 -7.05
N ASP A 234 31.00 3.36 -8.15
CA ASP A 234 30.80 4.81 -8.19
C ASP A 234 29.33 5.20 -7.94
N ASP A 235 28.39 4.44 -8.51
CA ASP A 235 26.96 4.73 -8.38
C ASP A 235 26.37 4.15 -7.09
N PRO A 236 25.41 4.84 -6.44
CA PRO A 236 24.66 4.28 -5.32
C PRO A 236 24.00 2.95 -5.68
N LEU A 237 23.85 2.07 -4.69
CA LEU A 237 23.16 0.79 -4.87
C LEU A 237 21.69 1.03 -5.24
N ARG A 238 21.15 0.19 -6.14
CA ARG A 238 19.75 0.23 -6.60
C ARG A 238 19.06 -1.08 -6.21
N PRO A 239 17.75 -1.09 -5.90
CA PRO A 239 16.98 -2.31 -5.66
C PRO A 239 16.75 -3.08 -6.96
N ASP A 240 17.82 -3.65 -7.53
CA ASP A 240 17.81 -4.38 -8.80
C ASP A 240 16.95 -5.64 -8.75
N TYR A 241 16.71 -6.19 -7.56
CA TYR A 241 15.78 -7.31 -7.38
C TYR A 241 14.36 -7.02 -7.88
N LEU A 242 13.94 -5.75 -7.93
CA LEU A 242 12.65 -5.33 -8.50
C LEU A 242 12.56 -5.47 -10.02
N TYR A 243 13.67 -5.76 -10.69
CA TYR A 243 13.78 -5.92 -12.14
C TYR A 243 13.90 -7.39 -12.54
N ILE A 244 13.93 -8.31 -11.57
CA ILE A 244 13.86 -9.75 -11.83
C ILE A 244 12.39 -10.10 -12.06
N THR A 245 12.00 -10.29 -13.31
CA THR A 245 10.61 -10.57 -13.70
C THR A 245 10.28 -12.06 -13.69
N ASP A 246 11.29 -12.90 -13.76
CA ASP A 246 11.15 -14.35 -13.77
C ASP A 246 11.12 -14.89 -12.31
N PRO A 247 10.03 -15.54 -11.87
CA PRO A 247 9.88 -16.01 -10.50
C PRO A 247 10.96 -16.99 -10.05
N ASP A 248 11.40 -17.89 -10.94
CA ASP A 248 12.42 -18.89 -10.63
C ASP A 248 13.79 -18.24 -10.42
N ASN A 249 14.15 -17.28 -11.26
CA ASN A 249 15.37 -16.48 -11.06
C ASN A 249 15.30 -15.63 -9.78
N LEU A 250 14.13 -15.08 -9.43
CA LEU A 250 13.97 -14.32 -8.19
C LEU A 250 14.14 -15.23 -6.96
N ALA A 251 13.55 -16.43 -7.00
CA ALA A 251 13.69 -17.42 -5.95
C ALA A 251 15.16 -17.88 -5.81
N ALA A 252 15.83 -18.19 -6.91
CA ALA A 252 17.24 -18.59 -6.89
C ALA A 252 18.16 -17.47 -6.35
N ALA A 253 17.90 -16.21 -6.72
CA ALA A 253 18.65 -15.07 -6.18
C ALA A 253 18.39 -14.85 -4.68
N TYR A 254 17.17 -15.12 -4.21
CA TYR A 254 16.83 -15.09 -2.79
C TYR A 254 17.55 -16.20 -2.01
N ASP A 255 17.52 -17.43 -2.50
CA ASP A 255 18.21 -18.57 -1.88
C ASP A 255 19.71 -18.35 -1.78
N GLU A 256 20.33 -17.80 -2.84
CA GLU A 256 21.74 -17.45 -2.82
C GLU A 256 22.04 -16.32 -1.82
N THR A 257 21.17 -15.32 -1.73
CA THR A 257 21.29 -14.25 -0.72
C THR A 257 21.22 -14.84 0.70
N ALA A 258 20.28 -15.77 0.92
CA ALA A 258 20.11 -16.43 2.20
C ALA A 258 21.35 -17.24 2.60
N ARG A 259 21.90 -18.01 1.65
CA ARG A 259 23.12 -18.79 1.82
C ARG A 259 24.31 -17.91 2.20
N LEU A 260 24.54 -16.83 1.45
CA LEU A 260 25.64 -15.89 1.69
C LEU A 260 25.52 -15.18 3.04
N TYR A 261 24.29 -14.79 3.42
CA TYR A 261 24.04 -14.17 4.71
C TYR A 261 24.31 -15.14 5.87
N GLN A 262 23.83 -16.38 5.77
CA GLN A 262 24.06 -17.43 6.76
C GLN A 262 25.55 -17.75 6.91
N GLU A 263 26.27 -17.88 5.79
CA GLU A 263 27.72 -18.14 5.77
C GLU A 263 28.50 -17.03 6.48
N LYS A 264 28.16 -15.76 6.21
CA LYS A 264 28.87 -14.61 6.76
C LYS A 264 28.54 -14.31 8.23
N TYR A 265 27.28 -14.43 8.63
CA TYR A 265 26.81 -13.97 9.94
C TYR A 265 26.42 -15.10 10.90
N GLY A 266 26.38 -16.36 10.46
CA GLY A 266 25.98 -17.50 11.28
C GLY A 266 24.53 -17.47 11.75
N GLN A 267 23.67 -16.69 11.10
CA GLN A 267 22.26 -16.48 11.46
C GLN A 267 21.35 -16.79 10.27
N PRO A 268 20.14 -17.34 10.50
CA PRO A 268 19.18 -17.56 9.44
C PRO A 268 18.84 -16.24 8.75
N TYR A 269 18.76 -16.28 7.42
CA TYR A 269 18.45 -15.08 6.66
C TYR A 269 17.01 -14.66 6.88
N ASP A 270 16.05 -15.58 6.80
CA ASP A 270 14.65 -15.31 7.01
C ASP A 270 14.05 -16.16 8.14
N THR A 271 13.05 -15.56 8.77
CA THR A 271 12.12 -16.22 9.67
C THR A 271 10.70 -15.93 9.17
N PRO A 272 9.68 -16.66 9.63
CA PRO A 272 8.29 -16.36 9.26
C PRO A 272 7.88 -14.89 9.48
N GLU A 273 8.51 -14.19 10.43
CA GLU A 273 8.27 -12.78 10.72
C GLU A 273 8.80 -11.85 9.62
N THR A 274 9.96 -12.17 9.06
CA THR A 274 10.69 -11.35 8.08
C THR A 274 10.42 -11.76 6.64
N ALA A 275 9.86 -12.95 6.41
CA ALA A 275 9.52 -13.46 5.09
C ALA A 275 8.46 -12.59 4.39
N TRP A 276 8.53 -12.54 3.06
CA TRP A 276 7.48 -11.97 2.23
C TRP A 276 6.21 -12.82 2.31
N LEU A 277 5.03 -12.19 2.29
CA LEU A 277 3.77 -12.91 2.09
C LEU A 277 3.58 -13.19 0.59
N ALA A 278 3.20 -14.42 0.25
CA ALA A 278 2.82 -14.75 -1.13
C ALA A 278 1.58 -13.95 -1.57
N ASP A 279 1.49 -13.69 -2.88
CA ASP A 279 0.38 -12.96 -3.51
C ASP A 279 -0.98 -13.59 -3.24
N ALA A 280 -1.05 -14.92 -3.11
CA ALA A 280 -2.26 -15.65 -2.82
C ALA A 280 -2.84 -15.42 -1.41
N VAL A 281 -2.06 -14.92 -0.44
CA VAL A 281 -2.53 -14.75 0.96
C VAL A 281 -3.37 -13.48 1.09
N PRO A 282 -4.71 -13.48 1.13
CA PRO A 282 -5.46 -12.23 1.21
C PRO A 282 -5.25 -11.52 2.56
N TYR A 283 -5.28 -10.18 2.55
CA TYR A 283 -5.45 -9.44 3.81
C TYR A 283 -6.82 -9.77 4.43
N PRO A 284 -6.97 -9.96 5.75
CA PRO A 284 -8.21 -10.49 6.32
C PRO A 284 -9.46 -9.67 5.96
N LEU A 285 -9.31 -8.34 5.84
CA LEU A 285 -10.40 -7.44 5.48
C LEU A 285 -10.72 -7.39 3.98
N VAL A 286 -9.95 -8.02 3.10
CA VAL A 286 -10.35 -8.14 1.68
C VAL A 286 -11.15 -9.42 1.40
N THR A 287 -11.24 -10.32 2.38
CA THR A 287 -11.96 -11.58 2.21
C THR A 287 -13.48 -11.37 2.23
N ALA A 288 -14.23 -12.30 1.63
CA ALA A 288 -15.70 -12.31 1.67
C ALA A 288 -16.27 -12.43 3.09
N ALA A 289 -15.46 -12.83 4.08
CA ALA A 289 -15.84 -12.87 5.48
C ALA A 289 -15.91 -11.48 6.13
N ASN A 290 -15.31 -10.44 5.52
CA ASN A 290 -15.45 -9.07 6.01
C ASN A 290 -16.89 -8.56 5.78
N PRO A 291 -17.61 -8.08 6.82
CA PRO A 291 -18.95 -7.50 6.65
C PRO A 291 -19.04 -6.32 5.69
N LEU A 292 -17.91 -5.65 5.41
CA LEU A 292 -17.83 -4.56 4.44
C LEU A 292 -17.24 -4.99 3.09
N ALA A 293 -17.10 -6.29 2.82
CA ALA A 293 -16.57 -6.80 1.54
C ALA A 293 -17.37 -6.27 0.34
N TYR A 294 -18.69 -6.15 0.49
CA TYR A 294 -19.58 -5.60 -0.54
C TYR A 294 -19.21 -4.17 -0.94
N ALA A 295 -18.56 -3.39 -0.08
CA ALA A 295 -18.21 -2.00 -0.33
C ALA A 295 -16.78 -1.82 -0.84
N LEU A 296 -15.97 -2.88 -0.99
CA LEU A 296 -14.60 -2.76 -1.49
C LEU A 296 -14.52 -2.25 -2.94
N HIS A 297 -15.53 -2.59 -3.76
CA HIS A 297 -15.61 -2.14 -5.16
C HIS A 297 -15.66 -0.61 -5.32
N VAL A 298 -16.00 0.17 -4.27
CA VAL A 298 -16.01 1.65 -4.34
C VAL A 298 -14.64 2.24 -4.67
N PHE A 299 -13.55 1.52 -4.39
CA PHE A 299 -12.21 1.95 -4.80
C PHE A 299 -11.88 1.61 -6.25
N ASP A 300 -12.60 0.68 -6.88
CA ASP A 300 -12.34 0.23 -8.25
C ASP A 300 -13.30 0.87 -9.26
N ASP A 301 -14.52 1.14 -8.81
CA ASP A 301 -15.56 1.78 -9.58
C ASP A 301 -15.11 3.14 -10.13
N ASN A 302 -15.27 3.29 -11.43
CA ASN A 302 -15.19 4.56 -12.11
C ASN A 302 -16.57 4.90 -12.68
N PRO A 303 -17.35 5.79 -12.01
CA PRO A 303 -18.71 6.14 -12.44
C PRO A 303 -18.79 6.68 -13.88
N ASP A 304 -17.70 7.22 -14.42
CA ASP A 304 -17.63 7.79 -15.77
C ASP A 304 -16.79 6.95 -16.75
N ARG A 305 -16.51 5.67 -16.44
CA ARG A 305 -15.59 4.81 -17.21
C ARG A 305 -15.86 4.83 -18.72
N VAL A 306 -17.13 4.65 -19.11
CA VAL A 306 -17.53 4.60 -20.53
C VAL A 306 -17.14 5.89 -21.27
N LYS A 307 -17.38 7.06 -20.66
CA LYS A 307 -17.05 8.36 -21.26
C LYS A 307 -15.53 8.61 -21.31
N GLN A 308 -14.79 8.01 -20.37
CA GLN A 308 -13.36 8.22 -20.18
C GLN A 308 -12.48 7.22 -20.94
N GLN A 309 -13.04 6.10 -21.41
CA GLN A 309 -12.28 4.98 -21.96
C GLN A 309 -11.36 5.39 -23.13
N THR A 310 -11.85 6.19 -24.08
CA THR A 310 -11.03 6.65 -25.21
C THR A 310 -9.80 7.45 -24.75
N ALA A 311 -9.97 8.34 -23.78
CA ALA A 311 -8.86 9.14 -23.25
C ALA A 311 -7.87 8.28 -22.45
N ILE A 312 -8.36 7.27 -21.73
CA ILE A 312 -7.51 6.29 -21.04
C ILE A 312 -6.62 5.56 -22.06
N SER A 313 -7.22 5.02 -23.12
CA SER A 313 -6.51 4.28 -24.17
C SER A 313 -5.46 5.12 -24.89
N ILE A 314 -5.77 6.39 -25.20
CA ILE A 314 -4.81 7.32 -25.83
C ILE A 314 -3.63 7.58 -24.89
N ALA A 315 -3.88 7.82 -23.60
CA ALA A 315 -2.83 8.08 -22.63
C ALA A 315 -1.89 6.88 -22.46
N LEU A 316 -2.45 5.67 -22.34
CA LEU A 316 -1.67 4.43 -22.18
C LEU A 316 -0.78 4.18 -23.39
N ARG A 317 -1.34 4.29 -24.60
CA ARG A 317 -0.58 4.18 -25.85
C ARG A 317 0.53 5.22 -25.93
N GLY A 318 0.24 6.47 -25.59
CA GLY A 318 1.22 7.57 -25.61
C GLY A 318 2.37 7.37 -24.60
N ALA A 319 2.09 6.69 -23.49
CA ALA A 319 3.10 6.35 -22.49
C ALA A 319 3.83 5.03 -22.77
N GLY A 320 3.42 4.27 -23.78
CA GLY A 320 3.95 2.93 -24.06
C GLY A 320 3.57 1.89 -23.00
N LEU A 321 2.46 2.10 -22.27
CA LEU A 321 1.96 1.18 -21.26
C LEU A 321 0.83 0.31 -21.83
N ALA A 322 0.80 -0.96 -21.44
CA ALA A 322 -0.26 -1.88 -21.84
C ALA A 322 -1.60 -1.48 -21.20
N GLU A 323 -2.69 -1.71 -21.93
CA GLU A 323 -4.03 -1.63 -21.35
C GLU A 323 -4.28 -2.84 -20.45
N PRO A 324 -4.83 -2.65 -19.24
CA PRO A 324 -5.27 -3.76 -18.42
C PRO A 324 -6.33 -4.59 -19.16
N GLN A 325 -6.28 -5.91 -19.02
CA GLN A 325 -7.32 -6.78 -19.55
C GLN A 325 -8.68 -6.39 -18.95
N PRO A 326 -9.78 -6.42 -19.74
CA PRO A 326 -11.11 -6.17 -19.21
C PRO A 326 -11.42 -7.11 -18.04
N GLY A 327 -11.76 -6.52 -16.87
CA GLY A 327 -12.08 -7.28 -15.67
C GLY A 327 -10.86 -7.76 -14.86
N ALA A 328 -9.63 -7.41 -15.27
CA ALA A 328 -8.45 -7.68 -14.45
C ALA A 328 -8.61 -7.02 -13.06
N PRO A 329 -8.32 -7.76 -11.98
CA PRO A 329 -8.43 -7.21 -10.64
C PRO A 329 -7.41 -6.08 -10.46
N THR A 330 -7.84 -5.01 -9.77
CA THR A 330 -6.91 -3.99 -9.31
C THR A 330 -5.97 -4.62 -8.29
N VAL A 331 -4.68 -4.51 -8.52
CA VAL A 331 -3.68 -4.97 -7.55
C VAL A 331 -3.72 -4.04 -6.34
N ARG A 332 -4.07 -4.61 -5.17
CA ARG A 332 -4.13 -3.91 -3.88
C ARG A 332 -3.49 -4.73 -2.78
N SER A 333 -2.99 -4.02 -1.77
CA SER A 333 -2.29 -4.63 -0.64
C SER A 333 -3.21 -4.91 0.57
N GLY A 334 -4.39 -4.27 0.64
CA GLY A 334 -5.37 -4.47 1.72
C GLY A 334 -5.54 -3.27 2.65
N ALA A 335 -4.73 -2.22 2.51
CA ALA A 335 -4.85 -0.99 3.28
C ALA A 335 -6.14 -0.24 2.97
N HIS A 336 -6.62 -0.26 1.73
CA HIS A 336 -7.94 0.25 1.35
C HIS A 336 -9.08 -0.40 2.17
N ALA A 337 -9.02 -1.72 2.40
CA ALA A 337 -10.01 -2.42 3.21
C ALA A 337 -9.91 -2.05 4.69
N LEU A 338 -8.69 -1.93 5.22
CA LEU A 338 -8.47 -1.42 6.58
C LEU A 338 -8.99 0.01 6.74
N TYR A 339 -8.76 0.87 5.75
CA TYR A 339 -9.27 2.24 5.73
C TYR A 339 -10.79 2.29 5.66
N LEU A 340 -11.41 1.51 4.77
CA LEU A 340 -12.86 1.41 4.62
C LEU A 340 -13.53 1.01 5.93
N THR A 341 -12.99 -0.02 6.60
CA THR A 341 -13.47 -0.47 7.91
C THR A 341 -13.31 0.62 8.97
N TRP A 342 -12.17 1.31 8.99
CA TRP A 342 -11.95 2.44 9.90
C TRP A 342 -12.94 3.60 9.62
N LEU A 343 -13.17 3.95 8.36
CA LEU A 343 -14.07 5.04 7.97
C LEU A 343 -15.51 4.72 8.34
N ALA A 344 -15.97 3.48 8.06
CA ALA A 344 -17.29 3.03 8.45
C ALA A 344 -17.48 3.09 9.97
N ALA A 345 -16.50 2.59 10.74
CA ALA A 345 -16.55 2.65 12.20
C ALA A 345 -16.52 4.09 12.73
N HIS A 346 -15.70 4.96 12.14
CA HIS A 346 -15.59 6.36 12.51
C HIS A 346 -16.92 7.11 12.28
N ARG A 347 -17.52 6.95 11.10
CA ARG A 347 -18.80 7.58 10.75
C ARG A 347 -19.96 7.02 11.55
N ALA A 348 -19.96 5.70 11.78
CA ALA A 348 -20.94 5.08 12.65
C ALA A 348 -20.86 5.63 14.08
N TYR A 349 -19.64 5.79 14.59
CA TYR A 349 -19.38 6.34 15.91
C TYR A 349 -19.91 7.78 16.02
N GLU A 350 -19.51 8.68 15.13
CA GLU A 350 -19.93 10.09 15.15
C GLU A 350 -21.46 10.21 15.05
N SER A 351 -22.08 9.59 14.04
CA SER A 351 -23.54 9.67 13.85
C SER A 351 -24.30 9.06 15.04
N TYR A 352 -23.83 7.96 15.62
CA TYR A 352 -24.49 7.34 16.76
C TYR A 352 -24.34 8.16 18.06
N ASP A 353 -23.14 8.70 18.32
CA ASP A 353 -22.87 9.51 19.50
C ASP A 353 -23.67 10.81 19.44
N ASP A 354 -23.75 11.46 18.28
CA ASP A 354 -24.55 12.68 18.07
C ASP A 354 -26.06 12.45 18.22
N LEU A 355 -26.54 11.26 17.86
CA LEU A 355 -27.97 10.90 17.91
C LEU A 355 -28.41 10.31 19.25
N THR A 356 -27.47 10.00 20.15
CA THR A 356 -27.76 9.46 21.48
C THR A 356 -27.28 10.42 22.56
N CYS A 357 -27.89 10.42 23.74
CA CYS A 357 -27.39 11.24 24.85
C CYS A 357 -26.11 10.62 25.43
N ASN A 358 -24.99 10.69 24.72
CA ASN A 358 -23.75 9.96 25.04
C ASN A 358 -24.01 8.49 25.39
N ARG A 359 -24.72 7.80 24.50
CA ARG A 359 -25.06 6.37 24.62
C ARG A 359 -26.03 5.99 25.74
N CYS A 360 -26.68 6.93 26.44
CA CYS A 360 -27.59 6.60 27.55
C CYS A 360 -29.08 6.42 27.16
N CYS A 361 -29.53 6.97 26.03
CA CYS A 361 -30.93 6.90 25.57
C CYS A 361 -31.03 6.45 24.10
N PHE A 362 -32.14 5.78 23.74
CA PHE A 362 -32.56 5.47 22.36
C PHE A 362 -31.60 4.60 21.51
N THR A 363 -30.75 3.81 22.16
CA THR A 363 -29.79 2.90 21.53
C THR A 363 -30.45 1.84 20.63
N SER A 364 -31.70 1.49 20.91
CA SER A 364 -32.54 0.55 20.13
C SER A 364 -33.46 1.22 19.11
N SER A 365 -33.36 2.54 18.91
CA SER A 365 -34.24 3.27 18.00
C SER A 365 -33.94 2.93 16.53
N ALA A 366 -34.98 2.47 15.81
CA ALA A 366 -34.90 2.21 14.38
C ALA A 366 -34.46 3.45 13.57
N THR A 367 -34.91 4.64 13.98
CA THR A 367 -34.54 5.91 13.33
C THR A 367 -33.06 6.23 13.52
N VAL A 368 -32.50 5.96 14.72
CA VAL A 368 -31.06 6.16 14.98
C VAL A 368 -30.26 5.22 14.09
N ASN A 369 -30.62 3.94 14.09
CA ASN A 369 -29.98 2.93 13.25
C ASN A 369 -30.00 3.30 11.75
N GLN A 370 -31.17 3.65 11.20
CA GLN A 370 -31.30 4.03 9.79
C GLN A 370 -30.44 5.25 9.42
N LYS A 371 -30.40 6.27 10.29
CA LYS A 371 -29.57 7.46 10.05
C LYS A 371 -28.09 7.12 10.08
N THR A 372 -27.64 6.34 11.06
CA THR A 372 -26.25 5.87 11.15
C THR A 372 -25.85 5.08 9.90
N ILE A 373 -26.67 4.12 9.46
CA ILE A 373 -26.40 3.34 8.24
C ILE A 373 -26.33 4.23 7.00
N ARG A 374 -27.26 5.17 6.86
CA ARG A 374 -27.28 6.12 5.74
C ARG A 374 -26.01 6.95 5.68
N ASP A 375 -25.57 7.49 6.82
CA ASP A 375 -24.39 8.34 6.88
C ASP A 375 -23.11 7.53 6.57
N VAL A 376 -22.98 6.32 7.15
CA VAL A 376 -21.90 5.38 6.82
C VAL A 376 -21.87 5.08 5.31
N THR A 377 -23.00 4.65 4.76
CA THR A 377 -23.08 4.26 3.33
C THR A 377 -22.76 5.45 2.42
N SER A 378 -23.23 6.65 2.77
CA SER A 378 -22.95 7.87 2.00
C SER A 378 -21.45 8.18 1.99
N SER A 379 -20.77 8.10 3.13
CA SER A 379 -19.31 8.29 3.20
C SER A 379 -18.56 7.25 2.39
N LEU A 380 -18.96 5.97 2.45
CA LEU A 380 -18.30 4.90 1.68
C LEU A 380 -18.43 5.11 0.16
N VAL A 381 -19.63 5.44 -0.33
CA VAL A 381 -19.86 5.70 -1.78
C VAL A 381 -19.09 6.93 -2.25
N SER A 382 -18.88 7.91 -1.38
CA SER A 382 -18.20 9.16 -1.71
C SER A 382 -16.71 8.96 -2.10
N ILE A 383 -16.09 7.84 -1.70
CA ILE A 383 -14.71 7.45 -2.05
C ILE A 383 -14.50 7.42 -3.56
N ALA A 384 -15.46 6.88 -4.33
CA ALA A 384 -15.38 6.80 -5.80
C ALA A 384 -15.29 8.20 -6.47
N TYR A 385 -15.68 9.24 -5.75
CA TYR A 385 -15.67 10.65 -6.15
C TYR A 385 -14.49 11.43 -5.58
N PHE A 386 -13.48 10.75 -5.02
CA PHE A 386 -12.35 11.36 -4.30
C PHE A 386 -12.75 12.15 -3.05
N LEU A 387 -13.90 11.85 -2.47
CA LEU A 387 -14.33 12.38 -1.17
C LEU A 387 -13.95 11.37 -0.09
N GLU A 388 -13.67 11.83 1.13
CA GLU A 388 -13.30 10.94 2.25
C GLU A 388 -12.06 10.08 1.93
N LEU A 389 -11.01 10.66 1.33
CA LEU A 389 -9.74 9.95 1.11
C LEU A 389 -8.70 10.37 2.16
N PRO A 390 -7.76 9.46 2.54
CA PRO A 390 -6.61 9.81 3.35
C PRO A 390 -5.54 10.50 2.49
N ASP A 391 -5.87 11.62 1.87
CA ASP A 391 -5.07 12.33 0.86
C ASP A 391 -4.07 13.36 1.40
N ILE A 392 -3.99 13.48 2.73
CA ILE A 392 -3.03 14.32 3.44
C ILE A 392 -2.29 13.51 4.51
N ASP A 393 -0.99 13.77 4.63
CA ASP A 393 -0.09 13.09 5.56
C ASP A 393 -0.49 13.22 7.04
N THR A 394 -1.40 14.13 7.38
CA THR A 394 -1.96 14.32 8.72
C THR A 394 -3.37 13.74 8.91
N HIS A 395 -3.89 12.98 7.95
CA HIS A 395 -5.24 12.41 8.06
C HIS A 395 -5.37 11.51 9.31
N PRO A 396 -6.48 11.57 10.08
CA PRO A 396 -6.63 10.82 11.34
C PRO A 396 -6.34 9.31 11.25
N TYR A 397 -6.82 8.65 10.19
CA TYR A 397 -6.49 7.25 9.90
C TYR A 397 -4.98 7.00 9.80
N LEU A 398 -4.25 7.82 9.03
CA LEU A 398 -2.81 7.68 8.85
C LEU A 398 -2.04 7.99 10.13
N MET A 399 -2.53 8.96 10.91
CA MET A 399 -1.99 9.27 12.24
C MET A 399 -2.22 8.17 13.27
N ALA A 400 -3.10 7.20 13.00
CA ALA A 400 -3.25 6.00 13.83
C ALA A 400 -2.19 4.92 13.50
N ILE A 401 -1.51 5.02 12.36
CA ILE A 401 -0.38 4.15 12.01
C ILE A 401 0.85 4.74 12.73
N VAL A 402 1.23 4.17 13.87
CA VAL A 402 2.33 4.68 14.71
C VAL A 402 3.22 3.54 15.19
N CYS A 403 4.51 3.85 15.37
CA CYS A 403 5.47 2.93 15.95
C CYS A 403 5.18 2.74 17.45
N LYS A 404 4.95 1.50 17.89
CA LYS A 404 4.73 1.15 19.30
C LYS A 404 6.00 1.34 20.11
N PRO A 405 5.95 1.96 21.31
CA PRO A 405 7.06 1.91 22.25
C PRO A 405 7.22 0.50 22.82
N SER A 406 8.46 0.02 22.94
CA SER A 406 8.85 -1.32 23.42
C SER A 406 8.53 -1.61 24.90
N VAL A 407 7.79 -0.77 25.61
CA VAL A 407 7.61 -0.91 27.06
C VAL A 407 6.51 -1.93 27.36
N GLY A 408 6.91 -3.15 27.71
CA GLY A 408 6.04 -4.21 28.24
C GLY A 408 5.18 -4.97 27.21
N HIS A 409 5.25 -4.58 25.94
CA HIS A 409 4.47 -5.15 24.83
C HIS A 409 5.33 -5.32 23.58
N ASP A 410 6.57 -5.81 23.74
CA ASP A 410 7.32 -6.29 22.56
C ASP A 410 6.44 -7.26 21.79
N TRP A 411 6.31 -7.04 20.49
CA TRP A 411 5.59 -7.98 19.64
C TRP A 411 6.16 -9.39 19.86
N LYS A 412 5.28 -10.33 20.22
CA LYS A 412 5.61 -11.74 20.40
C LYS A 412 5.08 -12.51 19.20
N PRO A 413 5.86 -13.44 18.63
CA PRO A 413 5.35 -14.36 17.63
C PRO A 413 4.12 -15.07 18.21
N SER A 414 3.10 -15.30 17.39
CA SER A 414 2.01 -16.18 17.81
C SER A 414 2.59 -17.59 18.07
N ALA A 415 2.07 -18.33 19.04
CA ALA A 415 2.50 -19.70 19.32
C ALA A 415 2.38 -20.64 18.08
N ALA A 416 1.55 -20.27 17.10
CA ALA A 416 1.45 -20.99 15.83
C ALA A 416 2.68 -20.77 14.92
N LEU A 417 3.36 -19.63 15.02
CA LEU A 417 4.62 -19.36 14.31
C LEU A 417 5.79 -20.15 14.91
N GLU A 418 5.77 -20.41 16.21
CA GLU A 418 6.82 -21.20 16.90
C GLU A 418 6.71 -22.71 16.62
N ALA A 419 5.50 -23.20 16.31
CA ALA A 419 5.24 -24.62 16.03
C ALA A 419 5.60 -25.04 14.58
N VAL A 420 5.68 -24.07 13.67
CA VAL A 420 6.09 -24.31 12.28
C VAL A 420 7.63 -24.24 12.24
N GLY A 421 8.27 -25.42 12.18
CA GLY A 421 9.72 -25.52 11.99
C GLY A 421 10.20 -24.85 10.69
N PRO A 422 11.50 -24.87 10.37
CA PRO A 422 12.13 -24.09 9.30
C PRO A 422 11.80 -24.58 7.87
N THR A 423 10.66 -25.24 7.66
CA THR A 423 10.22 -25.68 6.34
C THR A 423 9.43 -24.57 5.65
N ILE A 424 9.87 -24.25 4.43
CA ILE A 424 9.42 -23.19 3.51
C ILE A 424 7.89 -23.18 3.23
N SER A 425 7.12 -24.18 3.69
CA SER A 425 5.80 -24.48 3.15
C SER A 425 4.59 -24.02 3.97
N VAL A 426 4.74 -23.34 5.10
CA VAL A 426 3.60 -22.67 5.76
C VAL A 426 3.99 -21.22 6.01
N MET A 427 3.88 -20.41 4.95
CA MET A 427 3.95 -18.95 5.03
C MET A 427 2.91 -18.50 6.05
N ALA A 428 3.33 -18.05 7.23
CA ALA A 428 2.39 -17.73 8.29
C ALA A 428 1.38 -16.67 7.79
N PRO A 429 0.09 -17.03 7.66
CA PRO A 429 -0.92 -16.11 7.16
C PRO A 429 -1.17 -15.00 8.19
N PHE A 430 -1.89 -13.96 7.78
CA PHE A 430 -2.39 -12.97 8.72
C PHE A 430 -3.18 -13.63 9.85
N SER A 431 -2.99 -13.16 11.08
CA SER A 431 -3.88 -13.48 12.19
C SER A 431 -5.22 -12.76 12.00
N PRO A 432 -6.36 -13.35 12.40
CA PRO A 432 -7.65 -12.64 12.45
C PRO A 432 -7.62 -11.37 13.32
N SER A 433 -6.67 -11.27 14.26
CA SER A 433 -6.48 -10.08 15.10
C SER A 433 -5.64 -8.98 14.46
N ASP A 434 -4.86 -9.28 13.42
CA ASP A 434 -3.91 -8.33 12.81
C ASP A 434 -4.56 -7.00 12.41
N PRO A 435 -5.76 -6.96 11.77
CA PRO A 435 -6.37 -5.69 11.40
C PRO A 435 -6.69 -4.79 12.60
N ALA A 436 -7.16 -5.37 13.70
CA ALA A 436 -7.47 -4.63 14.92
C ALA A 436 -6.20 -4.16 15.66
N GLU A 437 -5.12 -4.93 15.53
CA GLU A 437 -3.83 -4.69 16.17
C GLU A 437 -2.87 -3.84 15.34
N TYR A 438 -3.25 -3.41 14.13
CA TYR A 438 -2.40 -2.57 13.28
C TYR A 438 -2.49 -1.08 13.62
N LEU A 439 -3.71 -0.57 13.89
CA LEU A 439 -3.92 0.84 14.23
C LEU A 439 -3.80 1.11 15.73
N HIS A 440 -3.13 2.20 16.10
CA HIS A 440 -2.85 2.58 17.49
C HIS A 440 -3.22 4.03 17.79
N GLY A 441 -3.12 4.41 19.08
CA GLY A 441 -3.40 5.76 19.54
C GLY A 441 -4.89 6.06 19.63
N ARG A 442 -5.26 7.34 19.50
CA ARG A 442 -6.60 7.85 19.80
C ARG A 442 -7.72 7.19 19.00
N ALA A 443 -7.45 6.73 17.78
CA ALA A 443 -8.45 6.14 16.89
C ALA A 443 -8.46 4.59 16.89
N SER A 444 -7.59 3.94 17.65
CA SER A 444 -7.52 2.46 17.73
C SER A 444 -8.80 1.82 18.26
N HIS A 445 -9.53 2.55 19.11
CA HIS A 445 -10.78 2.07 19.71
C HIS A 445 -11.87 1.79 18.67
N LEU A 446 -11.80 2.41 17.48
CA LEU A 446 -12.78 2.23 16.41
C LEU A 446 -12.76 0.82 15.80
N LEU A 447 -11.65 0.10 15.93
CA LEU A 447 -11.52 -1.28 15.43
C LEU A 447 -11.72 -2.34 16.54
N LYS A 448 -12.12 -1.93 17.75
CA LYS A 448 -12.42 -2.88 18.84
C LYS A 448 -13.60 -3.78 18.46
N GLY A 449 -13.47 -5.08 18.74
CA GLY A 449 -14.48 -6.09 18.41
C GLY A 449 -14.34 -6.68 17.00
N LEU A 450 -13.49 -6.11 16.14
CA LEU A 450 -13.29 -6.60 14.77
C LEU A 450 -12.81 -8.06 14.73
N THR A 451 -11.90 -8.44 15.63
CA THR A 451 -11.43 -9.83 15.75
C THR A 451 -12.58 -10.81 15.99
N GLN A 452 -13.54 -10.44 16.84
CA GLN A 452 -14.70 -11.28 17.15
C GLN A 452 -15.64 -11.38 15.95
N MET A 453 -15.84 -10.26 15.24
CA MET A 453 -16.65 -10.23 14.01
C MET A 453 -16.04 -11.12 12.90
N LEU A 454 -14.73 -11.03 12.68
CA LEU A 454 -14.04 -11.87 11.70
C LEU A 454 -14.07 -13.35 12.10
N ALA A 455 -13.86 -13.68 13.37
CA ALA A 455 -13.93 -15.06 13.85
C ALA A 455 -15.33 -15.68 13.68
N LEU A 456 -16.40 -14.91 13.92
CA LEU A 456 -17.78 -15.34 13.71
C LEU A 456 -18.09 -15.58 12.22
N ALA A 457 -17.60 -14.71 11.34
CA ALA A 457 -17.80 -14.84 9.89
C ALA A 457 -17.06 -16.04 9.28
N MET A 458 -15.99 -16.52 9.92
CA MET A 458 -15.22 -17.70 9.50
C MET A 458 -15.80 -19.03 10.01
N SER A 459 -16.87 -19.00 10.84
CA SER A 459 -17.52 -20.21 11.34
C SER A 459 -18.55 -20.74 10.34
N PRO A 460 -18.62 -22.07 10.07
CA PRO A 460 -19.66 -22.63 9.22
C PRO A 460 -21.05 -22.34 9.81
N PRO A 461 -22.09 -22.16 8.97
CA PRO A 461 -23.44 -21.93 9.47
C PRO A 461 -23.86 -23.09 10.38
N PRO A 462 -24.64 -22.81 11.46
CA PRO A 462 -25.13 -23.86 12.33
C PRO A 462 -25.90 -24.89 11.50
N PRO A 463 -25.80 -26.19 11.80
CA PRO A 463 -26.55 -27.22 11.10
C PRO A 463 -28.05 -26.88 11.18
N PRO A 464 -28.83 -27.19 10.12
CA PRO A 464 -30.26 -26.94 10.13
C PRO A 464 -30.89 -27.63 11.36
N PRO A 465 -31.88 -27.02 12.01
CA PRO A 465 -32.55 -27.63 13.14
C PRO A 465 -33.09 -29.01 12.72
N PRO A 466 -33.05 -30.02 13.61
CA PRO A 466 -33.57 -31.35 13.29
C PRO A 466 -35.02 -31.21 12.85
N ALA A 467 -35.35 -31.85 11.72
CA ALA A 467 -36.69 -31.82 11.16
C ALA A 467 -37.70 -32.19 12.25
N ALA A 468 -38.66 -31.30 12.50
CA ALA A 468 -39.76 -31.56 13.41
C ALA A 468 -40.46 -32.85 12.94
N PRO A 469 -40.84 -33.76 13.86
CA PRO A 469 -41.47 -35.02 13.50
C PRO A 469 -42.74 -34.75 12.68
N HIS A 470 -42.78 -35.32 11.48
CA HIS A 470 -43.88 -35.21 10.52
C HIS A 470 -45.23 -35.45 11.20
N GLN A 471 -46.03 -34.38 11.34
CA GLN A 471 -47.48 -34.55 11.43
C GLN A 471 -48.00 -34.90 10.03
N GLN A 472 -48.39 -36.16 9.88
CA GLN A 472 -49.17 -36.62 8.74
C GLN A 472 -50.44 -35.78 8.64
N SER A 473 -50.60 -35.01 7.56
CA SER A 473 -51.91 -34.59 7.10
C SER A 473 -51.98 -34.55 5.58
N ALA A 474 -52.97 -35.31 5.10
CA ALA A 474 -53.56 -35.48 3.77
C ALA A 474 -52.94 -34.75 2.56
N SER A 475 -52.55 -35.56 1.56
CA SER A 475 -52.29 -35.17 0.18
C SER A 475 -53.49 -34.47 -0.50
N PRO A 476 -53.19 -33.59 -1.47
CA PRO A 476 -53.85 -33.66 -2.77
C PRO A 476 -52.85 -33.94 -3.89
N ARG A 477 -53.32 -34.70 -4.88
CA ARG A 477 -52.58 -35.24 -6.02
C ARG A 477 -52.01 -34.13 -6.91
N LEU A 478 -50.71 -34.20 -7.22
CA LEU A 478 -50.08 -33.49 -8.33
C LEU A 478 -50.13 -34.35 -9.60
N GLY A 479 -50.60 -33.74 -10.69
CA GLY A 479 -50.42 -34.25 -12.04
C GLY A 479 -48.94 -34.21 -12.45
N THR A 480 -48.51 -35.29 -13.07
CA THR A 480 -47.16 -35.57 -13.54
C THR A 480 -46.81 -34.75 -14.78
N ALA A 481 -45.68 -34.04 -14.74
CA ALA A 481 -44.96 -33.64 -15.94
C ALA A 481 -43.46 -33.86 -15.70
N THR A 482 -42.97 -34.95 -16.29
CA THR A 482 -41.56 -35.35 -16.32
C THR A 482 -40.83 -34.48 -17.35
N MET A 483 -39.80 -33.75 -16.94
CA MET A 483 -38.74 -33.32 -17.86
C MET A 483 -37.39 -33.72 -17.29
N VAL A 484 -36.76 -34.64 -18.03
CA VAL A 484 -35.39 -35.11 -17.88
C VAL A 484 -34.46 -34.04 -18.44
N VAL A 485 -33.43 -33.65 -17.68
CA VAL A 485 -32.23 -32.98 -18.20
C VAL A 485 -30.99 -33.69 -17.62
N PRO A 486 -29.95 -34.00 -18.42
CA PRO A 486 -28.85 -34.89 -18.06
C PRO A 486 -27.73 -34.18 -17.26
N PRO A 487 -26.74 -34.93 -16.72
CA PRO A 487 -25.65 -34.37 -15.94
C PRO A 487 -24.63 -33.66 -16.84
N LEU A 488 -24.11 -32.53 -16.38
CA LEU A 488 -22.89 -31.92 -16.93
C LEU A 488 -21.74 -32.22 -15.96
N ASP A 489 -20.74 -32.90 -16.51
CA ASP A 489 -19.47 -33.28 -15.88
C ASP A 489 -18.54 -32.08 -15.58
N PRO A 490 -17.53 -32.27 -14.72
CA PRO A 490 -16.70 -31.23 -14.14
C PRO A 490 -15.33 -31.13 -14.84
N TRP A 491 -14.95 -29.97 -15.39
CA TRP A 491 -13.54 -29.73 -15.78
C TRP A 491 -13.13 -28.26 -15.64
N ASP A 492 -12.04 -28.11 -14.89
CA ASP A 492 -10.86 -27.28 -15.14
C ASP A 492 -10.86 -25.76 -14.91
N SER A 493 -10.07 -25.42 -13.90
CA SER A 493 -9.19 -24.25 -13.80
C SER A 493 -8.42 -23.96 -15.09
N PRO A 494 -8.00 -22.70 -15.27
CA PRO A 494 -6.57 -22.38 -15.04
C PRO A 494 -6.42 -21.06 -14.27
N LEU A 495 -5.53 -21.00 -13.26
CA LEU A 495 -4.14 -20.56 -13.42
C LEU A 495 -4.00 -19.27 -14.24
N TRP A 496 -4.21 -18.15 -13.58
CA TRP A 496 -3.41 -16.92 -13.71
C TRP A 496 -3.55 -16.08 -12.44
#